data_AF-A0A7S0T711-F1
#
_entry.id   AF-A0A7S0T711-F1
#
_cell.length_a   1.000
_cell.length_b   1.000
_cell.length_c   1.000
_cell.angle_alpha   90.00
_cell.angle_beta   90.00
_cell.angle_gamma   90.00
#
_symmetry.space_group_name_H-M   'P 1'
#
loop_
_entity.id
_entity.type
_entity.pdbx_description
1 polymer ?
#
loop_
_entity_poly.entity_id
_entity_poly.type
_entity_poly.pdbx_seq_one_letter_code
_entity_poly.pdbx_strand_id
1 'polypeptide(L)'
;ELATAVLGPAALGYVTVVLTVLFLFFGEILPKSLAVHNAQLVARTMLPVIHALSIFLYPLGKLLAWLSSLILKVMQLPHDTDVGVSEQELRLIVAGASSSGSIEKFESRLITNALDLNEKEVREVMCPRVDTVAVNAQTTVREFLEVQKEHRFSRMPVYEGSIDNIVGVVYAKSLLVYLDPSADPSQALPSSSHSTTATSNTAASAATRSRRSAPRSTPPSSDTTLGMAAAAAAAQESTVSDGRSRNKSTDAASSRTS
;
A
#
# COMPACT_ATOMS: atom_id res chain seq x y z
N GLU A 1 0.50 -63.79 -18.57
CA GLU A 1 -0.30 -65.01 -18.42
C GLU A 1 -1.78 -64.82 -18.78
N LEU A 2 -2.69 -64.44 -17.87
CA LEU A 2 -4.14 -64.42 -18.15
C LEU A 2 -4.60 -63.37 -19.20
N ALA A 3 -4.07 -62.14 -19.14
CA ALA A 3 -4.46 -61.07 -20.10
C ALA A 3 -3.91 -61.32 -21.51
N THR A 4 -2.68 -61.85 -21.61
CA THR A 4 -2.03 -62.23 -22.88
C THR A 4 -2.70 -63.43 -23.54
N ALA A 5 -3.29 -64.33 -22.74
CA ALA A 5 -4.04 -65.48 -23.24
C ALA A 5 -5.40 -65.10 -23.87
N VAL A 6 -6.02 -63.99 -23.44
CA VAL A 6 -7.35 -63.57 -23.92
C VAL A 6 -7.28 -62.46 -24.98
N LEU A 7 -6.30 -61.54 -24.92
CA LEU A 7 -6.22 -60.34 -25.78
C LEU A 7 -5.04 -60.33 -26.78
N GLY A 8 -4.18 -61.35 -26.78
CA GLY A 8 -3.00 -61.42 -27.67
C GLY A 8 -1.91 -60.38 -27.32
N PRO A 9 -0.98 -60.07 -28.25
CA PRO A 9 0.17 -59.19 -27.98
C PRO A 9 -0.21 -57.75 -27.58
N ALA A 10 -1.39 -57.28 -27.99
CA ALA A 10 -1.92 -55.96 -27.65
C ALA A 10 -2.41 -55.84 -26.19
N ALA A 11 -2.57 -56.97 -25.48
CA ALA A 11 -2.98 -57.01 -24.08
C ALA A 11 -2.04 -56.22 -23.17
N LEU A 12 -0.74 -56.24 -23.47
CA LEU A 12 0.27 -55.58 -22.65
C LEU A 12 0.08 -54.06 -22.64
N GLY A 13 -0.17 -53.45 -23.81
CA GLY A 13 -0.42 -52.01 -23.92
C GLY A 13 -1.68 -51.58 -23.17
N TYR A 14 -2.76 -52.36 -23.28
CA TYR A 14 -4.00 -52.07 -22.56
C TYR A 14 -3.81 -52.17 -21.04
N VAL A 15 -3.14 -53.22 -20.56
CA VAL A 15 -2.85 -53.40 -19.13
C VAL A 15 -1.98 -52.25 -18.62
N THR A 16 -0.94 -51.84 -19.35
CA THR A 16 -0.11 -50.70 -18.94
C THR A 16 -0.92 -49.42 -18.85
N VAL A 17 -1.73 -49.09 -19.86
CA VAL A 17 -2.55 -47.86 -19.84
C VAL A 17 -3.54 -47.87 -18.66
N VAL A 18 -4.28 -48.97 -18.48
CA VAL A 18 -5.24 -49.10 -17.39
C VAL A 18 -4.54 -49.00 -16.03
N LEU A 19 -3.42 -49.70 -15.86
CA LEU A 19 -2.67 -49.70 -14.62
C LEU A 19 -2.07 -48.32 -14.32
N THR A 20 -1.55 -47.62 -15.34
CA THR A 20 -1.05 -46.26 -15.21
C THR A 20 -2.15 -45.29 -14.80
N VAL A 21 -3.33 -45.35 -15.42
CA VAL A 21 -4.48 -44.51 -15.03
C VAL A 21 -4.88 -44.81 -13.58
N LEU A 22 -4.90 -46.08 -13.19
CA LEU A 22 -5.30 -46.49 -11.86
C LEU A 22 -4.28 -46.05 -10.80
N PHE A 23 -2.99 -46.18 -11.06
CA PHE A 23 -1.94 -45.66 -10.16
C PHE A 23 -1.93 -44.14 -10.08
N LEU A 24 -2.11 -43.43 -11.19
CA LEU A 24 -2.23 -41.97 -11.15
C LEU A 24 -3.44 -41.56 -10.32
N PHE A 25 -4.58 -42.22 -10.51
CA PHE A 25 -5.79 -41.87 -9.78
C PHE A 25 -5.68 -42.15 -8.28
N PHE A 26 -5.32 -43.38 -7.89
CA PHE A 26 -5.29 -43.80 -6.48
C PHE A 26 -4.00 -43.44 -5.74
N GLY A 27 -2.87 -43.38 -6.44
CA GLY A 27 -1.55 -43.12 -5.86
C GLY A 27 -1.19 -41.65 -5.82
N GLU A 28 -1.68 -40.85 -6.76
CA GLU A 28 -1.31 -39.44 -6.87
C GLU A 28 -2.52 -38.51 -6.67
N ILE A 29 -3.52 -38.58 -7.54
CA ILE A 29 -4.58 -37.57 -7.61
C ILE A 29 -5.47 -37.60 -6.36
N LEU A 30 -5.98 -38.77 -5.99
CA LEU A 30 -6.89 -38.93 -4.85
C LEU A 30 -6.23 -38.55 -3.50
N PRO A 31 -5.05 -39.10 -3.13
CA PRO A 31 -4.42 -38.75 -1.86
C PRO A 31 -3.99 -37.28 -1.82
N LYS A 32 -3.54 -36.71 -2.94
CA LYS A 32 -3.19 -35.28 -3.02
C LYS A 32 -4.41 -34.38 -2.86
N SER A 33 -5.55 -34.74 -3.45
CA SER A 33 -6.81 -34.02 -3.28
C SER A 33 -7.27 -34.04 -1.82
N LEU A 34 -7.27 -35.21 -1.18
CA LEU A 34 -7.60 -35.35 0.24
C LEU A 34 -6.65 -34.55 1.15
N ALA A 35 -5.36 -34.51 0.80
CA ALA A 35 -4.36 -33.74 1.54
C ALA A 35 -4.62 -32.23 1.48
N VAL A 36 -5.07 -31.69 0.34
CA VAL A 36 -5.39 -30.27 0.20
C VAL A 36 -6.64 -29.90 0.99
N HIS A 37 -7.68 -30.75 0.99
CA HIS A 37 -8.90 -30.48 1.75
C HIS A 37 -8.66 -30.48 3.28
N ASN A 38 -7.79 -31.35 3.79
CA ASN A 38 -7.46 -31.45 5.21
C ASN A 38 -6.01 -31.07 5.49
N ALA A 39 -5.54 -29.96 4.92
CA ALA A 39 -4.15 -29.51 4.98
C ALA A 39 -3.60 -29.45 6.40
N GLN A 40 -4.40 -29.02 7.39
CA GLN A 40 -3.94 -28.86 8.77
C GLN A 40 -3.56 -30.18 9.46
N LEU A 41 -4.38 -31.23 9.27
CA LEU A 41 -4.13 -32.54 9.89
C LEU A 41 -2.94 -33.21 9.22
N VAL A 42 -2.90 -33.17 7.89
CA VAL A 42 -1.83 -33.78 7.09
C VAL A 42 -0.50 -33.07 7.31
N ALA A 43 -0.49 -31.74 7.38
CA ALA A 43 0.71 -30.97 7.73
C ALA A 43 1.23 -31.39 9.12
N ARG A 44 0.36 -31.50 10.12
CA ARG A 44 0.77 -31.87 11.49
C ARG A 44 1.35 -33.28 11.57
N THR A 45 0.80 -34.25 10.85
CA THR A 45 1.30 -35.63 10.86
C THR A 45 2.57 -35.82 10.04
N MET A 46 2.69 -35.10 8.92
CA MET A 46 3.86 -35.20 8.02
C MET A 46 5.04 -34.32 8.44
N LEU A 47 4.81 -33.29 9.27
CA LEU A 47 5.86 -32.40 9.78
C LEU A 47 7.08 -33.13 10.35
N PRO A 48 6.98 -34.13 11.25
CA PRO A 48 8.16 -34.82 11.79
C PRO A 48 8.94 -35.58 10.70
N VAL A 49 8.25 -36.16 9.72
CA VAL A 49 8.88 -36.91 8.61
C VAL A 49 9.65 -35.95 7.71
N ILE A 50 9.04 -34.85 7.32
CA ILE A 50 9.66 -33.80 6.50
C ILE A 50 10.85 -33.19 7.24
N HIS A 51 10.71 -32.96 8.56
CA HIS A 51 11.77 -32.39 9.37
C HIS A 51 12.97 -33.34 9.49
N ALA A 52 12.75 -34.63 9.72
CA ALA A 52 13.81 -35.63 9.76
C ALA A 52 14.55 -35.71 8.41
N LEU A 53 13.81 -35.72 7.30
CA LEU A 53 14.40 -35.71 5.96
C LEU A 53 15.18 -34.42 5.69
N SER A 54 14.66 -33.28 6.14
CA SER A 54 15.34 -31.98 6.05
C SER A 54 16.66 -32.00 6.81
N ILE A 55 16.72 -32.52 8.03
CA ILE A 55 17.97 -32.65 8.79
C ILE A 55 18.98 -33.53 8.05
N PHE A 56 18.51 -34.63 7.45
CA PHE A 56 19.38 -35.53 6.70
C PHE A 56 19.91 -34.91 5.39
N LEU A 57 19.08 -34.14 4.68
CA LEU A 57 19.47 -33.44 3.45
C LEU A 57 20.20 -32.12 3.71
N TYR A 58 20.07 -31.53 4.89
CA TYR A 58 20.70 -30.27 5.27
C TYR A 58 22.23 -30.23 5.01
N PRO A 59 23.04 -31.23 5.43
CA PRO A 59 24.48 -31.21 5.15
C PRO A 59 24.78 -31.22 3.65
N LEU A 60 23.99 -31.93 2.86
CA LEU A 60 24.14 -31.96 1.40
C LEU A 60 23.79 -30.59 0.79
N GLY A 61 22.68 -30.00 1.21
CA GLY A 61 22.28 -28.66 0.78
C GLY A 61 23.33 -27.59 1.13
N LYS A 62 23.90 -27.65 2.32
CA LYS A 62 24.97 -26.75 2.75
C LYS A 62 26.25 -26.92 1.93
N LEU A 63 26.62 -28.15 1.60
CA LEU A 63 27.77 -28.44 0.74
C LEU A 63 27.57 -27.85 -0.67
N LEU A 64 26.39 -28.03 -1.25
CA LEU A 64 26.03 -27.46 -2.56
C LEU A 64 26.02 -25.93 -2.52
N ALA A 65 25.44 -25.33 -1.48
CA ALA A 65 25.44 -23.88 -1.29
C ALA A 65 26.86 -23.34 -1.18
N TRP A 66 27.73 -23.99 -0.40
CA TRP A 66 29.14 -23.62 -0.29
C TRP A 66 29.87 -23.68 -1.64
N LEU A 67 29.61 -24.72 -2.44
CA LEU A 67 30.19 -24.85 -3.77
C LEU A 67 29.66 -23.76 -4.73
N SER A 68 28.37 -23.44 -4.65
CA SER A 68 27.76 -22.34 -5.41
C SER A 68 28.38 -20.99 -5.06
N SER A 69 28.53 -20.68 -3.76
CA SER A 69 29.18 -19.46 -3.29
C SER A 69 30.65 -19.40 -3.74
N LEU A 70 31.36 -20.53 -3.81
CA LEU A 70 32.73 -20.59 -4.32
C LEU A 70 32.78 -20.19 -5.81
N ILE A 71 31.87 -20.72 -6.62
CA ILE A 71 31.74 -20.35 -8.04
C ILE A 71 31.40 -18.86 -8.19
N LEU A 72 30.43 -18.35 -7.43
CA LEU A 72 29.99 -16.95 -7.52
C LEU A 72 31.10 -15.99 -7.09
N LYS A 73 31.90 -16.37 -6.10
CA LYS A 73 33.08 -15.61 -5.66
C LYS A 73 34.16 -15.56 -6.74
N VAL A 74 34.39 -16.65 -7.47
CA VAL A 74 35.31 -16.66 -8.63
C VAL A 74 34.78 -15.76 -9.75
N MET A 75 33.47 -15.71 -9.94
CA MET A 75 32.81 -14.86 -10.95
C MET A 75 32.61 -13.40 -10.53
N GLN A 76 32.99 -13.02 -9.30
CA GLN A 76 32.83 -11.66 -8.75
C GLN A 76 31.38 -11.15 -8.80
N LEU A 77 30.39 -12.05 -8.77
CA LEU A 77 28.99 -11.67 -8.67
C LEU A 77 28.63 -11.38 -7.21
N PRO A 78 27.82 -10.33 -6.93
CA PRO A 78 27.33 -10.06 -5.59
C PRO A 78 26.56 -11.28 -5.08
N HIS A 79 26.97 -11.79 -3.93
CA HIS A 79 26.26 -12.85 -3.22
C HIS A 79 25.43 -12.18 -2.12
N ASP A 80 24.28 -11.61 -2.49
CA ASP A 80 23.31 -11.16 -1.50
C ASP A 80 22.67 -12.39 -0.87
N THR A 81 23.17 -12.77 0.31
CA THR A 81 22.59 -13.79 1.18
C THR A 81 21.45 -13.24 2.03
N ASP A 82 20.92 -12.06 1.70
CA ASP A 82 19.82 -11.50 2.46
C ASP A 82 18.59 -12.36 2.19
N VAL A 83 18.17 -13.12 3.20
CA VAL A 83 16.94 -13.94 3.21
C VAL A 83 15.71 -13.01 3.32
N GLY A 84 15.81 -11.82 2.75
CA GLY A 84 14.75 -10.83 2.67
C GLY A 84 13.89 -11.13 1.45
N VAL A 85 12.58 -11.20 1.66
CA VAL A 85 11.63 -11.22 0.55
C VAL A 85 11.80 -9.91 -0.21
N SER A 86 12.22 -9.97 -1.47
CA SER A 86 12.29 -8.78 -2.32
C SER A 86 10.90 -8.19 -2.51
N GLU A 87 10.81 -6.89 -2.83
CA GLU A 87 9.50 -6.27 -3.08
C GLU A 87 8.73 -6.99 -4.20
N GLN A 88 9.44 -7.44 -5.24
CA GLN A 88 8.87 -8.18 -6.36
C GLN A 88 8.30 -9.54 -5.92
N GLU A 89 9.02 -10.25 -5.05
CA GLU A 89 8.52 -11.49 -4.44
C GLU A 89 7.34 -11.23 -3.52
N LEU A 90 7.35 -10.14 -2.76
CA LEU A 90 6.24 -9.76 -1.89
C LEU A 90 4.98 -9.48 -2.71
N ARG A 91 5.11 -8.76 -3.83
CA ARG A 91 4.02 -8.53 -4.79
C ARG A 91 3.48 -9.84 -5.37
N LEU A 92 4.37 -10.79 -5.69
CA LEU A 92 3.99 -12.11 -6.19
C LEU A 92 3.20 -12.91 -5.14
N ILE A 93 3.64 -12.89 -3.88
CA ILE A 93 2.95 -13.54 -2.76
C ILE A 93 1.55 -12.95 -2.57
N VAL A 94 1.43 -11.62 -2.55
CA VAL A 94 0.14 -10.92 -2.38
C VAL A 94 -0.81 -11.21 -3.55
N ALA A 95 -0.30 -11.23 -4.79
CA ALA A 95 -1.09 -11.58 -5.97
C ALA A 95 -1.57 -13.04 -5.94
N GLY A 96 -0.71 -13.96 -5.52
CA GLY A 96 -1.05 -15.37 -5.31
C GLY A 96 -2.13 -15.55 -4.25
N ALA A 97 -1.99 -14.89 -3.11
CA ALA A 97 -2.95 -14.93 -2.01
C ALA A 97 -4.32 -14.32 -2.37
N SER A 98 -4.34 -13.29 -3.22
CA SER A 98 -5.61 -12.76 -3.75
C SER A 98 -6.28 -13.72 -4.74
N SER A 99 -5.48 -14.41 -5.56
CA SER A 99 -5.98 -15.37 -6.54
C SER A 99 -6.52 -16.66 -5.89
N SER A 100 -5.92 -17.09 -4.78
CA SER A 100 -6.40 -18.22 -3.97
C SER A 100 -7.62 -17.89 -3.11
N GLY A 101 -8.06 -16.63 -3.10
CA GLY A 101 -9.16 -16.15 -2.26
C GLY A 101 -8.80 -16.05 -0.77
N SER A 102 -7.51 -16.13 -0.43
CA SER A 102 -7.03 -15.99 0.95
C SER A 102 -7.02 -14.54 1.43
N ILE A 103 -6.94 -13.58 0.49
CA ILE A 103 -6.97 -12.13 0.73
C ILE A 103 -7.98 -11.49 -0.24
N GLU A 104 -8.78 -10.54 0.24
CA GLU A 104 -9.74 -9.86 -0.64
C GLU A 104 -9.03 -8.93 -1.64
N LYS A 105 -9.63 -8.72 -2.82
CA LYS A 105 -9.09 -7.79 -3.83
C LYS A 105 -8.85 -6.38 -3.29
N PHE A 106 -9.66 -5.92 -2.34
CA PHE A 106 -9.49 -4.61 -1.71
C PHE A 106 -8.22 -4.56 -0.85
N GLU A 107 -8.00 -5.56 -0.01
CA GLU A 107 -6.81 -5.68 0.84
C GLU A 107 -5.53 -5.82 0.00
N SER A 108 -5.57 -6.63 -1.06
CA SER A 108 -4.46 -6.76 -2.02
C SER A 108 -4.09 -5.42 -2.66
N ARG A 109 -5.09 -4.61 -3.06
CA ARG A 109 -4.86 -3.25 -3.57
C ARG A 109 -4.25 -2.33 -2.52
N LEU A 110 -4.71 -2.39 -1.27
CA LEU A 110 -4.14 -1.59 -0.19
C LEU A 110 -2.65 -1.90 0.03
N ILE A 111 -2.30 -3.18 0.08
CA ILE A 111 -0.90 -3.61 0.26
C ILE A 111 -0.05 -3.14 -0.92
N THR A 112 -0.54 -3.32 -2.16
CA THR A 112 0.18 -2.90 -3.37
C THR A 112 0.39 -1.39 -3.39
N ASN A 113 -0.65 -0.61 -3.08
CA ASN A 113 -0.55 0.86 -3.00
C ASN A 113 0.43 1.33 -1.91
N ALA A 114 0.54 0.59 -0.80
CA ALA A 114 1.49 0.90 0.25
C ALA A 114 2.95 0.66 -0.19
N LEU A 115 3.19 -0.38 -1.00
CA LEU A 115 4.49 -0.61 -1.64
C LEU A 115 4.82 0.52 -2.63
N ASP A 116 3.87 0.87 -3.51
CA ASP A 116 4.02 1.97 -4.46
C ASP A 116 4.29 3.33 -3.79
N LEU A 117 3.78 3.54 -2.58
CA LEU A 117 3.99 4.79 -1.85
C LEU A 117 5.45 4.98 -1.42
N ASN A 118 6.20 3.90 -1.19
CA ASN A 118 7.60 3.98 -0.82
C ASN A 118 8.49 4.51 -1.95
N GLU A 119 8.08 4.28 -3.21
CA GLU A 119 8.79 4.72 -4.39
C GLU A 119 8.36 6.12 -4.87
N LYS A 120 7.18 6.59 -4.43
CA LYS A 120 6.63 7.88 -4.85
C LYS A 120 7.32 9.06 -4.19
N GLU A 121 7.72 10.02 -5.00
CA GLU A 121 8.23 11.29 -4.49
C GLU A 121 7.09 12.19 -4.03
N VAL A 122 7.33 13.05 -3.03
CA VAL A 122 6.31 13.97 -2.49
C VAL A 122 5.68 14.83 -3.60
N ARG A 123 6.47 15.21 -4.61
CA ARG A 123 5.98 16.01 -5.75
C ARG A 123 4.94 15.29 -6.60
N GLU A 124 4.89 13.96 -6.56
CA GLU A 124 3.98 13.14 -7.34
C GLU A 124 2.62 12.95 -6.65
N VAL A 125 2.53 13.30 -5.37
CA VAL A 125 1.32 13.14 -4.54
C VAL A 125 0.82 14.47 -3.97
N MET A 126 1.55 15.57 -4.18
CA MET A 126 1.13 16.90 -3.75
C MET A 126 0.26 17.58 -4.81
N CYS A 127 -0.62 18.48 -4.37
CA CYS A 127 -1.34 19.36 -5.28
C CYS A 127 -0.36 20.39 -5.91
N PRO A 128 -0.33 20.53 -7.25
CA PRO A 128 0.50 21.53 -7.92
C PRO A 128 0.20 22.95 -7.44
N ARG A 129 1.22 23.81 -7.42
CA ARG A 129 1.10 25.22 -7.01
C ARG A 129 0.00 25.96 -7.76
N VAL A 130 -0.14 25.70 -9.06
CA VAL A 130 -1.14 26.35 -9.93
C VAL A 130 -2.58 26.00 -9.56
N ASP A 131 -2.78 24.85 -8.92
CA ASP A 131 -4.09 24.34 -8.52
C ASP A 131 -4.37 24.57 -7.02
N THR A 132 -3.41 25.16 -6.30
CA THR A 132 -3.53 25.42 -4.87
C THR A 132 -4.36 26.66 -4.61
N VAL A 133 -5.51 26.47 -3.94
CA VAL A 133 -6.33 27.58 -3.45
C VAL A 133 -5.83 28.01 -2.08
N ALA A 134 -5.26 29.22 -2.01
CA ALA A 134 -4.71 29.84 -0.81
C ALA A 134 -5.34 31.22 -0.57
N VAL A 135 -5.38 31.65 0.70
CA VAL A 135 -6.02 32.90 1.11
C VAL A 135 -4.96 33.89 1.62
N ASN A 136 -5.13 35.18 1.36
CA ASN A 136 -4.19 36.19 1.84
C ASN A 136 -4.36 36.41 3.36
N ALA A 137 -3.27 36.68 4.08
CA ALA A 137 -3.30 36.96 5.52
C ALA A 137 -4.16 38.19 5.90
N GLN A 138 -4.38 39.11 4.95
CA GLN A 138 -5.21 40.30 5.15
C GLN A 138 -6.69 40.10 4.77
N THR A 139 -7.06 38.93 4.26
CA THR A 139 -8.45 38.63 3.88
C THR A 139 -9.38 38.58 5.09
N THR A 140 -10.54 39.20 4.97
CA THR A 140 -11.54 39.21 6.05
C THR A 140 -12.21 37.85 6.22
N VAL A 141 -12.80 37.59 7.39
CA VAL A 141 -13.56 36.36 7.64
C VAL A 141 -14.69 36.17 6.63
N ARG A 142 -15.34 37.26 6.20
CA ARG A 142 -16.44 37.22 5.22
C ARG A 142 -15.97 36.74 3.85
N GLU A 143 -14.87 37.31 3.34
CA GLU A 143 -14.27 36.94 2.06
C GLU A 143 -13.73 35.50 2.11
N PHE A 144 -13.12 35.09 3.23
CA PHE A 144 -12.72 33.69 3.42
C PHE A 144 -13.93 32.74 3.32
N LEU A 145 -15.07 33.09 3.93
CA LEU A 145 -16.28 32.27 3.87
C LEU A 145 -16.85 32.17 2.44
N GLU A 146 -16.66 33.18 1.61
CA GLU A 146 -17.04 33.13 0.18
C GLU A 146 -16.14 32.15 -0.58
N VAL A 147 -14.82 32.26 -0.43
CA VAL A 147 -13.84 31.33 -1.02
C VAL A 147 -14.07 29.89 -0.54
N GLN A 148 -14.41 29.71 0.74
CA GLN A 148 -14.73 28.40 1.29
C GLN A 148 -16.01 27.82 0.70
N LYS A 149 -17.06 28.62 0.53
CA LYS A 149 -18.32 28.15 -0.07
C LYS A 149 -18.12 27.71 -1.52
N GLU A 150 -17.25 28.40 -2.25
CA GLU A 150 -16.92 28.08 -3.62
C GLU A 150 -16.12 26.77 -3.74
N HIS A 151 -14.98 26.67 -3.03
CA HIS A 151 -14.05 25.56 -3.21
C HIS A 151 -14.24 24.38 -2.25
N ARG A 152 -14.98 24.58 -1.15
CA ARG A 152 -15.34 23.57 -0.13
C ARG A 152 -14.16 22.84 0.52
N PHE A 153 -12.98 23.45 0.50
CA PHE A 153 -11.82 22.88 1.18
C PHE A 153 -11.92 23.02 2.71
N SER A 154 -11.47 21.97 3.42
CA SER A 154 -11.45 21.95 4.89
C SER A 154 -10.26 22.71 5.48
N ARG A 155 -9.17 22.83 4.72
CA ARG A 155 -7.92 23.50 5.09
C ARG A 155 -7.48 24.34 3.90
N MET A 156 -7.04 25.57 4.17
CA MET A 156 -6.47 26.44 3.16
C MET A 156 -5.17 27.06 3.67
N PRO A 157 -4.09 27.04 2.88
CA PRO A 157 -2.89 27.79 3.20
C PRO A 157 -3.20 29.29 3.28
N VAL A 158 -2.57 29.97 4.23
CA VAL A 158 -2.58 31.43 4.31
C VAL A 158 -1.23 31.95 3.90
N TYR A 159 -1.22 32.87 2.93
CA TYR A 159 0.01 33.47 2.41
C TYR A 159 0.08 34.96 2.70
N GLU A 160 1.30 35.50 2.77
CA GLU A 160 1.53 36.94 2.93
C GLU A 160 2.40 37.47 1.79
N GLY A 161 1.88 38.44 1.03
CA GLY A 161 2.53 39.03 -0.13
C GLY A 161 2.48 38.13 -1.37
N SER A 162 3.23 37.02 -1.36
CA SER A 162 3.26 36.03 -2.45
C SER A 162 2.77 34.67 -1.95
N ILE A 163 2.15 33.89 -2.84
CA ILE A 163 1.74 32.49 -2.58
C ILE A 163 2.93 31.57 -2.25
N ASP A 164 4.17 32.00 -2.53
CA ASP A 164 5.40 31.33 -2.10
C ASP A 164 5.67 31.46 -0.58
N ASN A 165 5.08 32.46 0.05
CA ASN A 165 5.28 32.77 1.46
C ASN A 165 4.06 32.35 2.28
N ILE A 166 3.97 31.05 2.58
CA ILE A 166 2.91 30.48 3.43
C ILE A 166 3.24 30.74 4.90
N VAL A 167 2.41 31.56 5.56
CA VAL A 167 2.54 31.92 6.98
C VAL A 167 1.72 31.01 7.90
N GLY A 168 0.75 30.27 7.36
CA GLY A 168 -0.07 29.36 8.17
C GLY A 168 -1.11 28.56 7.38
N VAL A 169 -2.02 27.91 8.10
CA VAL A 169 -3.15 27.16 7.54
C VAL A 169 -4.41 27.49 8.34
N VAL A 170 -5.48 27.89 7.65
CA VAL A 170 -6.80 28.11 8.27
C VAL A 170 -7.68 26.89 8.05
N TYR A 171 -8.37 26.49 9.12
CA TYR A 171 -9.33 25.40 9.11
C TYR A 171 -10.74 25.97 9.00
N ALA A 172 -11.53 25.47 8.04
CA ALA A 172 -12.92 25.91 7.86
C ALA A 172 -13.76 25.69 9.15
N LYS A 173 -13.51 24.60 9.88
CA LYS A 173 -14.19 24.30 11.15
C LYS A 173 -13.91 25.31 12.26
N SER A 174 -12.75 25.98 12.24
CA SER A 174 -12.39 26.97 13.28
C SER A 174 -13.25 28.23 13.17
N LEU A 175 -13.87 28.45 12.00
CA LEU A 175 -14.77 29.58 11.78
C LEU A 175 -16.18 29.37 12.30
N LEU A 176 -16.52 28.14 12.71
CA LEU A 176 -17.81 27.85 13.35
C LEU A 176 -17.99 28.66 14.65
N VAL A 177 -16.90 29.05 15.30
CA VAL A 177 -16.91 29.89 16.52
C VAL A 177 -17.43 31.30 16.24
N TYR A 178 -17.32 31.79 15.00
CA TYR A 178 -17.78 33.13 14.59
C TYR A 178 -19.19 33.15 13.99
N LEU A 179 -19.87 32.00 13.95
CA LEU A 179 -21.28 31.88 13.54
C LEU A 179 -22.26 31.99 14.73
N ASP A 180 -21.75 32.12 15.95
CA ASP A 180 -22.56 32.48 17.11
C ASP A 180 -22.96 33.97 17.01
N PRO A 181 -24.26 34.32 17.02
CA PRO A 181 -24.73 35.71 16.86
C PRO A 181 -24.27 36.67 17.98
N SER A 182 -23.53 36.19 18.98
CA SER A 182 -22.89 36.98 20.03
C SER A 182 -21.44 37.41 19.72
N ALA A 183 -20.84 36.97 18.61
CA ALA A 183 -19.46 37.27 18.24
C ALA A 183 -19.35 38.44 17.23
N ASP A 184 -18.49 39.42 17.53
CA ASP A 184 -18.26 40.62 16.74
C ASP A 184 -17.62 40.30 15.36
N PRO A 185 -18.29 40.61 14.23
CA PRO A 185 -17.81 40.29 12.89
C PRO A 185 -16.60 41.12 12.41
N SER A 186 -16.10 42.05 13.21
CA SER A 186 -14.94 42.89 12.90
C SER A 186 -13.59 42.33 13.37
N GLN A 187 -13.57 41.18 14.06
CA GLN A 187 -12.32 40.55 14.49
C GLN A 187 -11.57 39.92 13.31
N ALA A 188 -10.30 40.31 13.17
CA ALA A 188 -9.35 39.66 12.28
C ALA A 188 -9.26 38.15 12.60
N LEU A 189 -8.99 37.34 11.57
CA LEU A 189 -8.79 35.90 11.72
C LEU A 189 -7.86 35.64 12.89
N PRO A 190 -8.22 34.75 13.85
CA PRO A 190 -7.31 34.40 14.90
C PRO A 190 -6.11 33.74 14.22
N SER A 191 -4.95 34.39 14.31
CA SER A 191 -3.67 33.78 13.99
C SER A 191 -3.47 32.66 15.00
N SER A 192 -4.08 31.50 14.73
CA SER A 192 -4.00 30.35 15.61
C SER A 192 -2.56 29.84 15.57
N SER A 193 -1.74 30.41 16.45
CA SER A 193 -0.44 29.92 16.90
C SER A 193 -0.55 28.63 17.71
N HIS A 194 -1.71 27.98 17.67
CA HIS A 194 -1.81 26.57 18.04
C HIS A 194 -1.21 25.75 16.90
N SER A 195 0.11 25.59 16.99
CA SER A 195 0.78 24.37 16.56
C SER A 195 0.04 23.20 17.21
N THR A 196 -1.06 22.78 16.60
CA THR A 196 -1.56 21.45 16.81
C THR A 196 -0.54 20.62 16.06
N THR A 197 0.45 20.12 16.78
CA THR A 197 1.18 18.92 16.40
C THR A 197 0.12 17.86 16.15
N ALA A 198 -0.43 17.88 14.93
CA ALA A 198 -1.16 16.77 14.39
C ALA A 198 -0.12 15.67 14.33
N THR A 199 -0.24 14.74 15.27
CA THR A 199 0.37 13.42 15.22
C THR A 199 -0.09 12.78 13.91
N SER A 200 0.58 13.13 12.82
CA SER A 200 0.51 12.47 11.52
C SER A 200 1.38 11.24 11.63
N ASN A 201 0.87 10.23 12.34
CA ASN A 201 1.31 8.85 12.19
C ASN A 201 0.92 8.36 10.79
N THR A 202 1.54 8.91 9.75
CA THR A 202 1.59 8.30 8.40
C THR A 202 2.62 8.95 7.46
N ALA A 203 3.15 10.14 7.75
CA ALA A 203 4.20 10.78 6.93
C ALA A 203 5.52 11.04 7.68
N ALA A 204 5.55 10.87 9.01
CA ALA A 204 6.73 11.17 9.84
C ALA A 204 7.89 10.18 9.70
N SER A 205 7.70 9.01 9.08
CA SER A 205 8.78 8.00 8.98
C SER A 205 9.87 8.39 7.96
N ALA A 206 9.50 9.04 6.86
CA ALA A 206 10.46 9.44 5.82
C ALA A 206 11.28 10.68 6.22
N ALA A 207 10.67 11.66 6.90
CA ALA A 207 11.35 12.90 7.28
C ALA A 207 12.25 12.77 8.53
N THR A 208 12.11 11.70 9.32
CA THR A 208 12.87 11.53 10.57
C THR A 208 14.32 11.09 10.35
N ARG A 209 14.68 10.58 9.16
CA ARG A 209 16.06 10.13 8.89
C ARG A 209 17.05 11.27 8.56
N SER A 210 16.56 12.41 8.09
CA SER A 210 17.40 13.57 7.71
C SER A 210 17.69 14.55 8.87
N ARG A 211 16.95 14.44 9.99
CA ARG A 211 16.94 15.46 11.05
C ARG A 211 18.00 15.26 12.16
N ARG A 212 18.90 14.28 12.03
CA ARG A 212 19.88 13.95 13.08
C ARG A 212 21.18 14.78 13.03
N SER A 213 21.34 15.70 12.06
CA SER A 213 22.64 16.38 11.83
C SER A 213 22.61 17.90 11.63
N ALA A 214 21.49 18.62 11.76
CA ALA A 214 21.46 20.06 11.49
C ALA A 214 21.30 20.93 12.77
N PRO A 215 22.12 21.99 12.95
CA PRO A 215 22.05 22.89 14.11
C PRO A 215 20.85 23.85 14.05
N ARG A 216 20.40 24.25 15.25
CA ARG A 216 19.04 24.74 15.56
C ARG A 216 18.79 26.24 15.34
N SER A 217 19.33 26.88 14.31
CA SER A 217 19.28 28.36 14.22
C SER A 217 19.12 28.99 12.82
N THR A 218 18.56 28.30 11.84
CA THR A 218 18.23 28.92 10.54
C THR A 218 16.73 29.19 10.42
N PRO A 219 16.30 30.35 9.86
CA PRO A 219 14.90 30.56 9.50
C PRO A 219 14.43 29.44 8.56
N PRO A 220 13.13 29.12 8.51
CA PRO A 220 12.63 28.03 7.68
C PRO A 220 13.05 28.25 6.23
N SER A 221 13.79 27.30 5.66
CA SER A 221 14.14 27.31 4.24
C SER A 221 12.87 27.16 3.40
N SER A 222 12.94 27.55 2.13
CA SER A 222 11.86 27.38 1.13
C SER A 222 11.28 25.96 1.10
N ASP A 223 12.06 24.94 1.46
CA ASP A 223 11.60 23.54 1.54
C ASP A 223 10.63 23.28 2.70
N THR A 224 10.73 24.04 3.79
CA THR A 224 9.84 23.89 4.96
C THR A 224 8.47 24.49 4.68
N THR A 225 8.43 25.67 4.03
CA THR A 225 7.20 26.27 3.53
C THR A 225 6.57 25.42 2.43
N LEU A 226 7.38 24.82 1.54
CA LEU A 226 6.90 23.85 0.55
C LEU A 226 6.28 22.62 1.21
N GLY A 227 6.90 22.08 2.25
CA GLY A 227 6.39 20.89 2.97
C GLY A 227 5.07 21.14 3.69
N MET A 228 4.88 22.33 4.27
CA MET A 228 3.61 22.72 4.88
C MET A 228 2.52 23.01 3.84
N ALA A 229 2.87 23.65 2.73
CA ALA A 229 1.96 23.87 1.61
C ALA A 229 1.53 22.54 0.97
N ALA A 230 2.47 21.63 0.74
CA ALA A 230 2.20 20.29 0.20
C ALA A 230 1.31 19.46 1.14
N ALA A 231 1.54 19.49 2.45
CA ALA A 231 0.69 18.82 3.43
C ALA A 231 -0.72 19.43 3.50
N ALA A 232 -0.84 20.76 3.40
CA ALA A 232 -2.13 21.44 3.38
C ALA A 232 -2.91 21.19 2.08
N ALA A 233 -2.21 21.16 0.94
CA ALA A 233 -2.80 20.98 -0.38
C ALA A 233 -3.11 19.51 -0.71
N ALA A 234 -2.31 18.55 -0.22
CA ALA A 234 -2.66 17.12 -0.25
C ALA A 234 -3.94 16.84 0.57
N ALA A 235 -4.16 17.59 1.65
CA ALA A 235 -5.39 17.51 2.45
C ALA A 235 -6.61 18.18 1.80
N GLN A 236 -6.42 18.96 0.73
CA GLN A 236 -7.50 19.51 -0.11
C GLN A 236 -8.03 18.44 -1.07
N GLU A 237 -7.16 17.55 -1.56
CA GLU A 237 -7.49 16.50 -2.53
C GLU A 237 -8.30 15.35 -1.93
N SER A 238 -8.02 14.96 -0.68
CA SER A 238 -8.76 13.91 0.03
C SER A 238 -10.25 14.24 0.26
N THR A 239 -10.61 15.52 0.26
CA THR A 239 -12.00 15.98 0.42
C THR A 239 -12.77 16.08 -0.91
N VAL A 240 -12.08 16.22 -2.04
CA VAL A 240 -12.71 16.35 -3.37
C VAL A 240 -13.00 14.97 -3.99
N SER A 241 -12.14 13.97 -3.76
CA SER A 241 -12.37 12.62 -4.33
C SER A 241 -13.62 11.92 -3.75
N ASP A 242 -13.93 12.16 -2.47
CA ASP A 242 -15.09 11.58 -1.78
C ASP A 242 -16.43 12.22 -2.24
N GLY A 243 -16.40 13.50 -2.62
CA GLY A 243 -17.55 14.20 -3.22
C GLY A 243 -17.86 13.75 -4.66
N ARG A 244 -16.83 13.44 -5.46
CA ARG A 244 -16.98 12.98 -6.85
C ARG A 244 -17.46 11.53 -6.94
N SER A 245 -17.16 10.70 -5.93
CA SER A 245 -17.68 9.33 -5.79
C SER A 245 -19.17 9.31 -5.43
N ARG A 246 -19.60 10.16 -4.48
CA ARG A 246 -21.03 10.27 -4.10
C ARG A 246 -21.91 10.76 -5.25
N ASN A 247 -21.48 11.76 -6.02
CA ASN A 247 -22.30 12.32 -7.09
C ASN A 247 -22.50 11.34 -8.28
N LYS A 248 -21.53 10.47 -8.55
CA LYS A 248 -21.67 9.40 -9.56
C LYS A 248 -22.69 8.32 -9.14
N SER A 249 -22.87 8.08 -7.85
CA SER A 249 -23.85 7.10 -7.35
C SER A 249 -25.28 7.62 -7.37
N THR A 250 -25.48 8.93 -7.20
CA THR A 250 -26.80 9.57 -7.26
C THR A 250 -27.28 9.79 -8.70
N ASP A 251 -26.37 10.14 -9.62
CA ASP A 251 -26.72 10.28 -11.05
C ASP A 251 -27.07 8.94 -11.71
N ALA A 252 -26.44 7.83 -11.29
CA ALA A 252 -26.76 6.49 -11.77
C ALA A 252 -28.10 5.94 -11.26
N ALA A 253 -28.61 6.48 -10.14
CA ALA A 253 -29.92 6.11 -9.60
C ALA A 253 -31.06 6.88 -10.28
N SER A 254 -30.83 8.14 -10.68
CA SER A 254 -31.86 8.95 -11.34
C SER A 254 -32.06 8.61 -12.82
N SER A 255 -31.09 7.97 -13.48
CA SER A 255 -31.19 7.56 -14.89
C SER A 255 -31.86 6.19 -15.10
N ARG A 256 -32.39 5.56 -14.04
CA ARG A 256 -33.15 4.29 -14.11
C ARG A 256 -34.65 4.45 -13.82
N THR A 257 -35.09 5.67 -13.53
CA THR A 257 -36.50 6.01 -13.31
C THR A 257 -36.87 7.25 -14.13
N SER A 258 -36.80 7.12 -15.45
CA SER A 258 -37.48 7.97 -16.43
C SER A 258 -37.64 7.18 -17.72
#